data_AF-A0A4V6P9H1-F1
#
_entry.id   AF-A0A4V6P9H1-F1
#
_cell.length_a   1.000
_cell.length_b   1.000
_cell.length_c   1.000
_cell.angle_alpha   90.00
_cell.angle_beta   90.00
_cell.angle_gamma   90.00
#
_symmetry.space_group_name_H-M   'P 1'
#
loop_
_entity.id
_entity.type
_entity.pdbx_description
1 polymer ?
#
loop_
_entity_poly.entity_id
_entity_poly.type
_entity_poly.pdbx_seq_one_letter_code
_entity_poly.pdbx_strand_id
1 'polypeptide(L)'
;MVEVTLDMDADPTPLLILQSESWEIHVWATLKDLSRLSEIREATWPNRRSLQAGTCAGTPVFWSLTADDQATLLIGQDDETWDAALLIPLTTVDAIAALTRQPP
;
A
#
# COMPACT_ATOMS: atom_id res chain seq x y z
N MET A 1 3.12 -6.64 -14.35
CA MET A 1 2.41 -7.32 -13.24
C MET A 1 3.11 -6.91 -11.96
N VAL A 2 2.37 -6.66 -10.88
CA VAL A 2 2.97 -6.35 -9.56
C VAL A 2 2.86 -7.61 -8.72
N GLU A 3 4.00 -8.13 -8.27
CA GLU A 3 4.06 -9.24 -7.33
C GLU A 3 4.02 -8.71 -5.90
N VAL A 4 3.40 -9.49 -5.02
CA VAL A 4 3.17 -9.14 -3.61
C VAL A 4 3.81 -10.21 -2.74
N THR A 5 4.69 -9.79 -1.83
CA THR A 5 5.21 -10.63 -0.77
C THR A 5 4.96 -9.94 0.57
N LEU A 6 4.52 -10.71 1.57
CA LEU A 6 4.37 -10.25 2.94
C LEU A 6 5.31 -11.08 3.81
N ASP A 7 6.43 -10.48 4.19
CA ASP A 7 7.42 -11.10 5.08
C ASP A 7 7.02 -10.85 6.53
N MET A 8 6.57 -11.92 7.19
CA MET A 8 6.12 -11.90 8.59
C MET A 8 7.27 -12.02 9.60
N ASP A 9 8.45 -12.46 9.15
CA ASP A 9 9.62 -12.67 10.00
C ASP A 9 10.51 -11.40 10.07
N ALA A 10 10.19 -10.37 9.28
CA ALA A 10 10.84 -9.06 9.34
C ALA A 10 10.63 -8.36 10.70
N ASP A 11 11.71 -7.78 11.24
CA ASP A 11 11.78 -7.09 12.55
C ASP A 11 12.09 -5.60 12.31
N PRO A 12 11.35 -4.63 12.91
CA PRO A 12 10.39 -4.76 14.00
C PRO A 12 8.92 -4.98 13.63
N THR A 13 8.58 -5.00 12.34
CA THR A 13 7.20 -5.18 11.88
C THR A 13 7.19 -5.86 10.52
N PRO A 14 6.09 -6.53 10.12
CA PRO A 14 6.02 -7.19 8.82
C PRO A 14 6.36 -6.25 7.67
N LEU A 15 7.02 -6.81 6.66
CA LEU A 15 7.45 -6.09 5.48
C LEU A 15 6.59 -6.50 4.28
N LEU A 16 5.86 -5.54 3.73
CA LEU A 16 5.21 -5.67 2.44
C LEU A 16 6.21 -5.30 1.34
N ILE A 17 6.48 -6.24 0.44
CA ILE A 17 7.31 -6.04 -0.75
C ILE A 17 6.38 -6.03 -1.95
N LEU A 18 6.40 -4.93 -2.71
CA LEU A 18 5.78 -4.85 -4.03
C LEU A 18 6.88 -4.73 -5.06
N GLN A 19 6.82 -5.56 -6.09
CA GLN A 19 7.84 -5.57 -7.13
C GLN A 19 7.24 -5.76 -8.52
N SER A 20 7.91 -5.18 -9.51
CA SER A 20 7.69 -5.42 -10.92
C SER A 20 9.03 -5.69 -11.60
N GLU A 21 9.03 -5.82 -12.93
CA GLU A 21 10.26 -6.03 -13.71
C GLU A 21 11.29 -4.89 -13.58
N SER A 22 10.87 -3.67 -13.23
CA SER A 22 11.73 -2.49 -13.25
C SER A 22 11.83 -1.74 -11.92
N TRP A 23 11.08 -2.14 -10.90
CA TRP A 23 11.08 -1.47 -9.60
C TRP A 23 10.66 -2.40 -8.48
N GLU A 24 11.09 -2.05 -7.27
CA GLU A 24 10.72 -2.71 -6.02
C GLU A 24 10.53 -1.62 -4.95
N ILE A 25 9.53 -1.78 -4.09
CA ILE A 25 9.33 -0.94 -2.92
C ILE A 25 9.09 -1.80 -1.68
N HIS A 26 9.59 -1.30 -0.56
CA HIS A 26 9.55 -1.95 0.75
C HIS A 26 8.71 -1.10 1.70
N VAL A 27 7.56 -1.62 2.09
CA VAL A 27 6.61 -0.94 2.98
C VAL A 27 6.53 -1.69 4.30
N TRP A 28 7.06 -1.08 5.35
CA TRP A 28 6.94 -1.58 6.72
C TRP A 28 5.55 -1.26 7.24
N ALA A 29 4.74 -2.27 7.57
CA ALA A 29 3.37 -2.05 7.99
C ALA A 29 2.85 -3.17 8.90
N THR A 30 2.01 -2.80 9.87
CA THR A 30 1.32 -3.79 10.67
C THR A 30 0.24 -4.50 9.84
N LEU A 31 -0.10 -5.75 10.20
CA LEU A 31 -1.25 -6.44 9.58
C LEU A 31 -2.55 -5.65 9.72
N LYS A 32 -2.72 -4.93 10.83
CA LYS A 32 -3.88 -4.07 11.06
C LYS A 32 -3.93 -2.95 10.02
N ASP A 33 -2.83 -2.27 9.76
CA ASP A 33 -2.78 -1.18 8.78
C ASP A 33 -3.00 -1.71 7.35
N LEU A 34 -2.35 -2.82 6.99
CA LEU A 34 -2.55 -3.45 5.68
C LEU A 34 -3.98 -3.97 5.48
N SER A 35 -4.65 -4.45 6.55
CA SER A 35 -6.02 -4.97 6.43
C SER A 35 -7.04 -3.87 6.09
N ARG A 36 -6.73 -2.61 6.43
CA ARG A 36 -7.55 -1.43 6.09
C ARG A 36 -7.58 -1.17 4.59
N LEU A 37 -6.64 -1.72 3.82
CA LEU A 37 -6.68 -1.62 2.35
C LEU A 37 -7.92 -2.29 1.74
N SER A 38 -8.64 -3.14 2.48
CA SER A 38 -9.96 -3.62 2.08
C SER A 38 -11.00 -2.50 1.91
N GLU A 39 -10.77 -1.34 2.53
CA GLU A 39 -11.61 -0.14 2.45
C GLU A 39 -11.18 0.81 1.32
N ILE A 40 -10.19 0.45 0.49
CA ILE A 40 -9.61 1.35 -0.52
C ILE A 40 -10.66 1.95 -1.46
N ARG A 41 -11.75 1.22 -1.74
CA ARG A 41 -12.83 1.69 -2.61
C ARG A 41 -13.57 2.92 -2.05
N GLU A 42 -13.46 3.20 -0.75
CA GLU A 42 -14.03 4.38 -0.10
C GLU A 42 -13.05 5.55 0.04
N ALA A 43 -11.75 5.29 -0.12
CA ALA A 43 -10.68 6.26 0.03
C ALA A 43 -10.38 6.90 -1.32
N THR A 44 -11.16 7.91 -1.71
CA THR A 44 -11.04 8.56 -3.02
C THR A 44 -10.54 9.99 -2.91
N TRP A 45 -9.77 10.42 -3.91
CA TRP A 45 -9.30 11.82 -4.03
C TRP A 45 -10.42 12.86 -4.01
N PRO A 46 -11.55 12.72 -4.73
CA PRO A 46 -12.63 13.70 -4.69
C PRO A 46 -13.22 13.90 -3.29
N ASN A 47 -13.18 12.86 -2.46
CA ASN A 47 -13.65 12.92 -1.07
C ASN A 47 -12.54 13.34 -0.09
N ARG A 48 -11.33 13.66 -0.57
CA ARG A 48 -10.13 13.92 0.24
C ARG A 48 -9.88 12.81 1.25
N ARG A 49 -10.00 11.56 0.83
CA ARG A 49 -9.78 10.39 1.67
C ARG A 49 -8.62 9.57 1.13
N SER A 50 -7.68 9.29 2.02
CA SER A 50 -6.60 8.33 1.84
C SER A 50 -6.54 7.38 3.04
N LEU A 51 -5.87 6.25 2.84
CA LEU A 51 -5.53 5.30 3.90
C LEU A 51 -4.03 5.41 4.15
N GLN A 52 -3.64 5.94 5.31
CA GLN A 52 -2.26 5.82 5.77
C GLN A 52 -2.02 4.37 6.22
N ALA A 53 -1.18 3.65 5.49
CA ALA A 53 -0.85 2.25 5.76
C ALA A 53 0.61 1.98 5.41
N GLY A 54 1.46 2.03 6.43
CA GLY A 54 2.86 1.69 6.38
C GLY A 54 3.82 2.88 6.22
N THR A 55 5.10 2.54 6.16
CA THR A 55 6.23 3.46 6.04
C THR A 55 7.23 2.91 5.03
N CYS A 56 7.72 3.75 4.12
CA CYS A 56 8.77 3.43 3.16
C CYS A 56 9.90 4.45 3.27
N ALA A 57 11.15 4.00 3.38
CA ALA A 57 12.33 4.87 3.54
C ALA A 57 12.21 5.89 4.70
N GLY A 58 11.51 5.54 5.78
CA GLY A 58 11.29 6.41 6.94
C GLY A 58 10.14 7.40 6.79
N THR A 59 9.43 7.38 5.66
CA THR A 59 8.33 8.31 5.34
C THR A 59 6.99 7.57 5.24
N PRO A 60 5.87 8.16 5.69
CA PRO A 60 4.55 7.54 5.59
C PRO A 60 4.15 7.12 4.16
N VAL A 61 3.36 6.04 4.08
CA VAL A 61 2.74 5.57 2.84
C VAL A 61 1.23 5.78 2.91
N PHE A 62 0.68 6.44 1.89
CA PHE A 62 -0.75 6.70 1.75
C PHE A 62 -1.30 6.01 0.51
N TRP A 63 -2.53 5.52 0.62
CA TRP A 63 -3.22 4.83 -0.47
C TRP A 63 -4.53 5.55 -0.77
N SER A 64 -4.80 5.81 -2.03
CA SER A 64 -6.08 6.37 -2.47
C SER A 64 -6.51 5.74 -3.78
N LEU A 65 -7.79 5.41 -3.91
CA LEU A 65 -8.39 4.99 -5.17
C LEU A 65 -8.32 6.14 -6.17
N THR A 66 -7.83 5.82 -7.36
CA THR A 66 -7.88 6.68 -8.53
C THR A 66 -8.84 6.09 -9.57
N ALA A 67 -8.94 6.70 -10.75
CA ALA A 67 -9.73 6.17 -11.84
C ALA A 67 -9.20 4.80 -12.33
N ASP A 68 -10.01 4.10 -13.13
CA ASP A 68 -9.61 2.93 -13.92
C ASP A 68 -9.06 1.73 -13.11
N ASP A 69 -9.72 1.39 -11.99
CA ASP A 69 -9.40 0.21 -11.16
C ASP A 69 -7.94 0.18 -10.67
N GLN A 70 -7.41 1.35 -10.31
CA GLN A 70 -6.08 1.51 -9.72
C GLN A 70 -6.16 2.28 -8.40
N ALA A 71 -5.21 1.99 -7.52
CA ALA A 71 -4.91 2.81 -6.36
C ALA A 71 -3.57 3.52 -6.59
N THR A 72 -3.48 4.77 -6.16
CA THR A 72 -2.21 5.46 -6.03
C THR A 72 -1.62 5.16 -4.67
N LEU A 73 -0.39 4.65 -4.65
CA LEU A 73 0.47 4.55 -3.48
C LEU A 73 1.38 5.78 -3.46
N LEU A 74 1.30 6.58 -2.41
CA LEU A 74 2.05 7.83 -2.23
C LEU A 74 3.06 7.64 -1.10
N ILE A 75 4.29 8.08 -1.30
CA ILE A 75 5.35 8.06 -0.28
C ILE A 75 5.76 9.50 -0.03
N GLY A 76 5.41 10.03 1.15
CA GLY A 76 5.44 11.47 1.36
C GLY A 76 5.14 11.94 2.79
N GLN A 77 5.28 13.25 3.00
CA GLN A 77 4.97 13.88 4.28
C GLN A 77 3.48 13.74 4.62
N ASP A 78 2.61 13.85 3.61
CA ASP A 78 1.18 13.64 3.71
C ASP A 78 0.60 13.14 2.37
N ASP A 79 -0.72 13.01 2.31
CA ASP A 79 -1.45 12.61 1.11
C ASP A 79 -1.68 13.75 0.10
N GLU A 80 -1.07 14.93 0.31
CA GLU A 80 -1.09 16.09 -0.59
C GLU A 80 0.34 16.50 -1.05
N THR A 81 1.37 16.00 -0.37
CA THR A 81 2.78 16.35 -0.52
C THR A 81 3.65 15.08 -0.46
N TRP A 82 4.04 14.56 -1.63
CA TRP A 82 4.78 13.31 -1.75
C TRP A 82 6.01 13.40 -2.65
N ASP A 83 7.00 12.57 -2.33
CA ASP A 83 8.26 12.45 -3.08
C ASP A 83 8.14 11.46 -4.24
N ALA A 84 7.31 10.43 -4.07
CA ALA A 84 7.06 9.40 -5.06
C ALA A 84 5.60 8.92 -5.05
N ALA A 85 5.12 8.52 -6.22
CA ALA A 85 3.80 7.91 -6.39
C ALA A 85 3.86 6.75 -7.38
N LEU A 86 3.18 5.64 -7.07
CA LEU A 86 3.01 4.49 -7.95
C LEU A 86 1.54 4.19 -8.17
N LEU A 87 1.20 3.80 -9.39
CA LEU A 87 -0.11 3.25 -9.70
C LEU A 87 -0.07 1.73 -9.49
N ILE A 88 -0.89 1.25 -8.56
CA ILE A 88 -1.00 -0.14 -8.17
C ILE A 88 -2.37 -0.66 -8.62
N PRO A 89 -2.45 -1.78 -9.36
CA PRO A 89 -3.73 -2.36 -9.73
C PRO A 89 -4.59 -2.67 -8.50
N LEU A 90 -5.89 -2.40 -8.57
CA LEU A 90 -6.80 -2.65 -7.44
C LEU A 90 -6.83 -4.13 -7.03
N THR A 91 -6.66 -5.04 -7.99
CA THR A 91 -6.51 -6.49 -7.72
C THR A 91 -5.28 -6.81 -6.86
N THR A 92 -4.19 -6.04 -7.00
CA THR A 92 -3.00 -6.16 -6.15
C THR A 92 -3.31 -5.66 -4.74
N VAL A 93 -4.04 -4.55 -4.60
CA VAL A 93 -4.48 -4.02 -3.30
C VAL A 93 -5.39 -5.02 -2.57
N ASP A 94 -6.34 -5.60 -3.28
CA ASP A 94 -7.23 -6.64 -2.74
C ASP A 94 -6.44 -7.89 -2.28
N ALA A 95 -5.38 -8.27 -3.01
CA ALA A 95 -4.49 -9.36 -2.63
C ALA A 95 -3.72 -9.07 -1.34
N ILE A 96 -3.20 -7.85 -1.17
CA ILE A 96 -2.53 -7.42 0.07
C ILE A 96 -3.51 -7.56 1.26
N ALA A 97 -4.73 -7.03 1.14
CA ALA A 97 -5.75 -7.12 2.19
C ALA A 97 -6.22 -8.56 2.47
N ALA A 98 -6.11 -9.47 1.49
CA ALA A 98 -6.38 -10.89 1.69
C ALA A 98 -5.28 -11.58 2.50
N LEU A 99 -4.01 -11.29 2.20
CA LEU A 99 -2.85 -11.86 2.92
C LEU A 99 -2.87 -11.55 4.41
N THR A 100 -3.42 -10.41 4.84
CA THR A 100 -3.50 -10.08 6.27
C THR A 100 -4.48 -10.94 7.06
N ARG A 101 -5.39 -11.66 6.38
CA ARG A 101 -6.38 -12.56 7.03
C ARG A 101 -5.89 -13.99 7.13
N GLN A 102 -4.98 -14.38 6.25
CA GLN A 102 -4.33 -15.69 6.20
C GLN A 102 -2.88 -15.48 5.80
N PRO A 103 -2.03 -15.00 6.74
CA PRO A 103 -0.62 -14.79 6.45
C PRO A 103 0.04 -16.12 6.07
N PRO A 104 1.00 -16.10 5.13
CA PRO A 104 1.69 -17.29 4.65
C PRO A 104 2.50 -18.01 5.74
#